data_AF-A0A8B3DFZ2-F1
#
_entry.id   AF-A0A8B3DFZ2-F1
#
_cell.length_a   1.000
_cell.length_b   1.000
_cell.length_c   1.000
_cell.angle_alpha   90.00
_cell.angle_beta   90.00
_cell.angle_gamma   90.00
#
_symmetry.space_group_name_H-M   'P 1'
#
loop_
_entity.id
_entity.type
_entity.pdbx_description
1 polymer ?
#
loop_
_entity_poly.entity_id
_entity_poly.type
_entity_poly.pdbx_seq_one_letter_code
_entity_poly.pdbx_strand_id
1 'polypeptide(L)'
;MEQLEFFTVPSPCVGVCTSDEKGYCKGCMRKREERFNWLSFTPAQQLHVIKLCRQRYRRKVLAGRGKAELPQDDSSPQQDLF
;
A
#
# COMPACT_ATOMS: atom_id res chain seq x y z
N MET A 1 5.49 -13.49 -37.86
CA MET A 1 4.61 -12.35 -37.54
C MET A 1 4.23 -12.51 -36.08
N GLU A 2 4.92 -11.81 -35.19
CA GLU A 2 4.58 -11.84 -33.76
C GLU A 2 3.29 -11.05 -33.57
N GLN A 3 2.21 -11.74 -33.23
CA GLN A 3 0.96 -11.12 -32.84
C GLN A 3 1.21 -10.38 -31.52
N LEU A 4 1.45 -9.07 -31.61
CA LEU A 4 1.61 -8.20 -30.45
C LEU A 4 0.24 -8.10 -29.75
N GLU A 5 -0.04 -9.03 -28.84
CA GLU A 5 -1.21 -8.93 -28.00
C GLU A 5 -1.01 -7.72 -27.06
N PHE A 6 -1.63 -6.61 -27.42
CA PHE A 6 -1.67 -5.40 -26.61
C PHE A 6 -2.58 -5.63 -25.40
N PHE A 7 -2.09 -6.38 -24.43
CA PHE A 7 -2.75 -6.47 -23.13
C PHE A 7 -2.65 -5.11 -22.43
N THR A 8 -3.75 -4.37 -22.45
CA THR A 8 -3.86 -3.12 -21.69
C THR A 8 -3.85 -3.46 -20.20
N VAL A 9 -2.85 -2.98 -19.47
CA VAL A 9 -2.78 -3.19 -18.02
C VAL A 9 -3.67 -2.15 -17.33
N PRO A 10 -4.69 -2.57 -16.56
CA PRO A 10 -5.56 -1.63 -15.87
C PRO A 10 -4.81 -0.88 -14.77
N SER A 11 -5.12 0.41 -14.60
CA SER A 11 -4.53 1.23 -13.54
C SER A 11 -5.04 0.79 -12.16
N PRO A 12 -4.16 0.64 -11.15
CA PRO A 12 -4.58 0.29 -9.78
C PRO A 12 -5.12 1.50 -8.99
N CYS A 13 -5.42 2.62 -9.67
CA CYS A 13 -5.89 3.84 -9.03
C CYS A 13 -7.35 3.69 -8.54
N VAL A 14 -7.63 4.16 -7.33
CA VAL A 14 -8.98 4.14 -6.72
C VAL A 14 -9.59 5.55 -6.58
N GLY A 15 -9.07 6.53 -7.31
CA GLY A 15 -9.54 7.92 -7.26
C GLY A 15 -9.09 8.72 -6.03
N VAL A 16 -8.27 8.14 -5.15
CA VAL A 16 -7.72 8.82 -3.96
C VAL A 16 -6.25 9.14 -4.16
N CYS A 17 -5.88 10.43 -4.12
CA CYS A 17 -4.50 10.90 -4.32
C CYS A 17 -3.82 11.41 -3.03
N THR A 18 -4.28 11.00 -1.86
CA THR A 18 -3.64 11.36 -0.59
C THR A 18 -2.38 10.54 -0.37
N SER A 19 -1.28 11.18 0.07
CA SER A 19 -0.03 10.48 0.36
C SER A 19 0.09 10.20 1.87
N ASP A 20 0.71 9.08 2.21
CA ASP A 20 1.06 8.67 3.56
C ASP A 20 2.39 9.32 4.00
N GLU A 21 2.73 9.24 5.29
CA GLU A 21 4.00 9.77 5.84
C GLU A 21 5.23 9.17 5.14
N LYS A 22 5.09 7.92 4.66
CA LYS A 22 6.13 7.19 3.90
C LYS A 22 6.17 7.53 2.40
N GLY A 23 5.35 8.45 1.93
CA GLY A 23 5.32 8.90 0.53
C GLY A 23 4.56 7.96 -0.44
N TYR A 24 3.77 7.02 0.08
CA TYR A 24 2.89 6.16 -0.73
C TYR A 24 1.47 6.71 -0.80
N CYS A 25 0.79 6.50 -1.92
CA CYS A 25 -0.63 6.81 -2.04
C CYS A 25 -1.47 5.95 -1.07
N LYS A 26 -2.33 6.57 -0.24
CA LYS A 26 -3.14 5.85 0.76
C LYS A 26 -4.12 4.85 0.14
N GLY A 27 -4.59 5.11 -1.08
CA GLY A 27 -5.45 4.20 -1.85
C GLY A 27 -4.66 3.13 -2.61
N CYS A 28 -3.98 3.53 -3.69
CA CYS A 28 -3.35 2.59 -4.62
C CYS A 28 -1.93 2.14 -4.24
N MET A 29 -1.34 2.65 -3.15
CA MET A 29 0.01 2.31 -2.67
C MET A 29 1.17 2.59 -3.64
N ARG A 30 0.92 3.39 -4.69
CA ARG A 30 1.94 3.88 -5.62
C ARG A 30 2.78 4.99 -4.99
N LYS A 31 4.06 5.03 -5.34
CA LYS A 31 4.95 6.17 -5.08
C LYS A 31 4.64 7.33 -6.02
N ARG A 32 5.12 8.52 -5.67
CA ARG A 32 5.01 9.72 -6.51
C ARG A 32 5.56 9.50 -7.93
N GLU A 33 6.79 9.01 -8.06
CA GLU A 33 7.44 8.72 -9.35
C GLU A 33 6.64 7.70 -10.18
N GLU A 34 6.15 6.64 -9.54
CA GLU A 34 5.34 5.63 -10.22
C GLU A 34 4.07 6.25 -10.80
N ARG A 35 3.42 7.19 -10.11
CA ARG A 35 2.23 7.90 -10.64
C ARG A 35 2.57 8.75 -11.86
N PHE A 36 3.63 9.53 -11.78
CA PHE A 36 4.06 10.41 -12.87
C PHE A 36 4.48 9.64 -14.12
N ASN A 37 5.19 8.53 -13.96
CA ASN A 37 5.75 7.77 -15.08
C ASN A 37 4.83 6.65 -15.60
N TRP A 38 3.59 6.51 -15.10
CA TRP A 38 2.72 5.38 -15.44
C TRP A 38 2.46 5.22 -16.95
N LEU A 39 2.22 6.33 -17.64
CA LEU A 39 1.95 6.34 -19.07
C LEU A 39 3.20 6.00 -19.90
N SER A 40 4.38 6.22 -19.34
CA SER A 40 5.67 5.91 -19.98
C SER A 40 6.13 4.47 -19.73
N PHE A 41 5.44 3.71 -18.88
CA PHE A 41 5.82 2.35 -18.56
C PHE A 41 5.34 1.33 -19.59
N THR A 42 6.18 0.34 -19.86
CA THR A 42 5.78 -0.84 -20.63
C THR A 42 4.74 -1.66 -19.85
N PRO A 43 3.93 -2.49 -20.52
CA PRO A 43 2.98 -3.37 -19.82
C PRO A 43 3.63 -4.23 -18.72
N ALA A 44 4.84 -4.74 -18.97
CA ALA A 44 5.61 -5.50 -17.98
C ALA A 44 5.97 -4.65 -16.74
N GLN A 45 6.39 -3.39 -16.94
CA GLN A 45 6.67 -2.46 -15.86
C GLN A 45 5.40 -2.07 -15.09
N GLN A 46 4.28 -1.88 -15.80
CA GLN A 46 2.98 -1.58 -15.19
C GLN A 46 2.53 -2.72 -14.27
N LEU A 47 2.63 -3.98 -14.73
CA LEU A 47 2.35 -5.17 -13.92
C LEU A 47 3.29 -5.28 -12.71
N HIS A 48 4.57 -4.96 -12.90
CA HIS A 48 5.54 -4.95 -11.81
C HIS A 48 5.16 -3.92 -10.73
N VAL A 49 4.79 -2.70 -11.12
CA VAL A 49 4.33 -1.67 -10.19
C VAL A 49 3.07 -2.12 -9.44
N ILE A 50 2.10 -2.74 -10.12
CA ILE A 50 0.91 -3.30 -9.46
C ILE A 50 1.28 -4.35 -8.43
N LYS A 51 2.21 -5.27 -8.76
CA LYS A 51 2.70 -6.30 -7.84
C LYS A 51 3.34 -5.67 -6.59
N LEU A 52 4.17 -4.64 -6.76
CA LEU A 52 4.77 -3.90 -5.64
C LEU A 52 3.71 -3.20 -4.79
N CYS A 53 2.71 -2.58 -5.39
CA CYS A 53 1.62 -1.92 -4.67
C CYS A 53 0.86 -2.91 -3.78
N ARG A 54 0.53 -4.09 -4.31
CA ARG A 54 -0.10 -5.19 -3.53
C ARG A 54 0.79 -5.65 -2.38
N GLN A 55 2.09 -5.79 -2.62
CA GLN A 55 3.03 -6.20 -1.57
C GLN A 55 3.13 -5.15 -0.46
N ARG A 56 3.22 -3.86 -0.80
CA ARG A 56 3.24 -2.74 0.15
C ARG A 56 1.95 -2.69 0.97
N TYR A 57 0.81 -2.86 0.30
CA TYR A 57 -0.50 -2.93 0.97
C TYR A 57 -0.52 -4.07 2.00
N ARG A 58 -0.13 -5.29 1.60
CA ARG A 58 -0.07 -6.44 2.50
C ARG A 58 0.82 -6.18 3.72
N ARG A 59 2.02 -5.62 3.52
CA ARG A 59 2.92 -5.25 4.63
C ARG A 59 2.28 -4.23 5.57
N LYS A 60 1.59 -3.21 5.03
CA LYS A 60 0.89 -2.19 5.82
C LYS A 60 -0.24 -2.81 6.66
N VAL A 61 -1.03 -3.70 6.07
CA VAL A 61 -2.10 -4.42 6.78
C VAL A 61 -1.53 -5.31 7.88
N LEU A 62 -0.49 -6.11 7.60
CA LEU A 62 0.15 -6.96 8.60
C LEU A 62 0.75 -6.15 9.76
N ALA A 63 1.44 -5.05 9.46
CA ALA A 63 1.98 -4.15 10.48
C ALA A 63 0.88 -3.45 11.30
N GLY A 64 -0.28 -3.18 10.69
CA GLY A 64 -1.45 -2.64 11.38
C GLY A 64 -2.15 -3.66 12.27
N ARG A 65 -2.21 -4.94 11.87
CA ARG A 65 -2.78 -6.02 12.67
C ARG A 65 -1.98 -6.30 13.95
N GLY A 66 -0.67 -6.05 13.94
CA GLY A 66 0.14 -6.10 15.17
C GLY A 66 -0.03 -4.91 16.12
N LYS A 67 -0.77 -3.87 15.72
CA LYS A 67 -1.09 -2.70 16.56
C LYS A 67 -2.58 -2.63 16.95
N ALA A 68 -3.41 -3.51 16.41
CA ALA A 68 -4.82 -3.61 16.76
C ALA A 68 -4.99 -4.70 17.83
N GLU A 69 -4.70 -4.34 19.08
CA GLU A 69 -5.18 -4.91 20.36
C GLU A 69 -4.09 -4.85 21.45
N LEU A 70 -4.07 -3.74 22.18
CA LEU A 70 -4.08 -3.73 23.64
C LEU A 70 -4.97 -2.54 24.03
N PRO A 71 -6.16 -2.76 24.60
CA PRO A 71 -6.78 -1.73 25.42
C PRO A 71 -5.79 -1.47 26.57
N GLN A 72 -5.18 -0.28 26.59
CA GLN A 72 -4.54 0.23 27.79
C GLN A 72 -5.68 0.65 28.70
N ASP A 73 -6.18 -0.29 29.49
CA ASP A 73 -7.05 0.01 30.62
C ASP A 73 -6.15 0.32 31.82
N ASP A 74 -6.14 1.60 32.17
CA ASP A 74 -5.59 2.16 33.40
C ASP A 74 -6.38 1.58 34.58
N SER A 75 -5.74 0.73 35.40
CA SER A 75 -5.93 0.55 36.85
C SER A 75 -5.63 -0.89 37.27
N SER A 76 -4.38 -1.14 37.68
CA SER A 76 -4.12 -2.27 38.57
C SER A 76 -4.43 -1.83 40.00
N PRO A 77 -5.41 -2.42 40.69
CA PRO A 77 -5.72 -2.11 42.10
C PRO A 77 -4.65 -2.62 43.09
N GLN A 78 -3.48 -3.06 42.61
CA GLN A 78 -2.43 -3.68 43.43
C GLN A 78 -1.26 -2.74 43.74
N GLN A 79 -1.43 -1.42 43.56
CA GLN A 79 -0.41 -0.45 43.97
C GLN A 79 -0.36 -0.22 45.50
N ASP A 80 -1.37 -0.67 46.26
CA ASP A 80 -1.41 -0.54 47.72
C ASP A 80 -1.01 -1.85 48.44
N LEU A 81 0.15 -2.40 48.07
CA LEU A 81 0.86 -3.39 48.91
C LEU A 81 2.06 -2.75 49.61
N PHE A 82 1.82 -1.57 50.18
CA PHE A 82 2.49 -1.02 51.35
C PHE A 82 1.43 -0.55 52.34
#